data_AF-A0A6J8D822-F1
#
_entry.id   AF-A0A6J8D822-F1
#
_cell.length_a   1.000
_cell.length_b   1.000
_cell.length_c   1.000
_cell.angle_alpha   90.00
_cell.angle_beta   90.00
_cell.angle_gamma   90.00
#
_symmetry.space_group_name_H-M   'P 1'
#
loop_
_entity.id
_entity.type
_entity.pdbx_description
1 polymer ?
#
loop_
_entity_poly.entity_id
_entity_poly.type
_entity_poly.pdbx_seq_one_letter_code
_entity_poly.pdbx_strand_id
1 'polypeptide(L)'
;MSGSGIIQRKDLYLIWEQKHFSKISPYKEFIFDMLIKLDILSEQRRYDIDTGSRLPVENFFVPCMLTQRNYTRFMTQECTPEKTISLAFVFKGTIIPQDLPNRLISACLSMWTVKTYEGKQLLFSGFVGLSFDKAHDIVVCVEGNKILLYIVHETSNGLIVPDIATGIKECMFTTLERISEFYKSTVHVSSSSQKLPFHIEYACSRLECHTTEEAALTTDEWICDKHKIVHTKDNWNIWNQEQVCAVT
;
A
#
# COMPACT_ATOMS: atom_id res chain seq x y z
N MET A 1 -24.47 -1.18 10.16
CA MET A 1 -23.21 -1.95 10.11
C MET A 1 -22.09 -0.95 10.25
N SER A 2 -21.16 -1.17 11.17
CA SER A 2 -20.01 -0.28 11.36
C SER A 2 -19.16 -0.28 10.09
N GLY A 3 -19.05 0.86 9.40
CA GLY A 3 -18.22 1.03 8.19
C GLY A 3 -16.71 1.02 8.49
N SER A 4 -16.29 0.30 9.52
CA SER A 4 -14.89 0.17 9.96
C SER A 4 -14.10 -0.81 9.11
N GLY A 5 -14.77 -1.67 8.33
CA GLY A 5 -14.10 -2.69 7.51
C GLY A 5 -13.32 -3.72 8.34
N ILE A 6 -13.73 -3.97 9.59
CA ILE A 6 -13.10 -4.95 10.49
C ILE A 6 -14.18 -5.91 10.97
N ILE A 7 -13.89 -7.22 10.89
CA ILE A 7 -14.77 -8.27 11.38
C ILE A 7 -14.00 -9.24 12.27
N GLN A 8 -14.56 -9.58 13.43
CA GLN A 8 -13.92 -10.54 14.32
C GLN A 8 -14.13 -11.95 13.79
N ARG A 9 -13.13 -12.81 13.93
CA ARG A 9 -13.21 -14.20 13.50
C ARG A 9 -14.42 -14.89 14.13
N LYS A 10 -14.63 -14.73 15.44
CA LYS A 10 -15.78 -15.30 16.17
C LYS A 10 -17.15 -14.88 15.59
N ASP A 11 -17.27 -13.67 15.07
CA ASP A 11 -18.54 -13.16 14.55
C ASP A 11 -18.90 -13.90 13.24
N LEU A 12 -17.90 -14.22 12.42
CA LEU A 12 -18.08 -15.05 11.22
C LEU A 12 -18.48 -16.50 11.57
N TYR A 13 -17.94 -17.08 12.64
CA TYR A 13 -18.39 -18.40 13.10
C TYR A 13 -19.85 -18.38 13.52
N LEU A 14 -20.26 -17.37 14.29
CA LEU A 14 -21.64 -17.22 14.73
C LEU A 14 -22.60 -17.04 13.54
N ILE A 15 -22.19 -16.31 12.50
CA ILE A 15 -22.96 -16.20 11.26
C ILE A 15 -23.10 -17.57 10.59
N TRP A 16 -22.00 -18.31 10.42
CA TRP A 16 -22.02 -19.61 9.73
C TRP A 16 -22.64 -20.77 10.53
N GLU A 17 -22.89 -20.57 11.82
CA GLU A 17 -23.65 -21.51 12.67
C GLU A 17 -25.17 -21.35 12.53
N GLN A 18 -25.63 -20.28 11.89
CA GLN A 18 -27.05 -20.10 11.63
C GLN A 18 -27.58 -21.20 10.69
N LYS A 19 -28.86 -21.56 10.87
CA LYS A 19 -29.51 -22.67 10.14
C LYS A 19 -29.35 -22.58 8.62
N HIS A 20 -29.35 -21.36 8.07
CA HIS A 20 -29.20 -21.10 6.64
C HIS A 20 -27.81 -21.46 6.09
N PHE A 21 -26.79 -21.54 6.93
CA PHE A 21 -25.41 -21.89 6.58
C PHE A 21 -24.99 -23.29 7.10
N SER A 22 -25.93 -24.11 7.54
CA SER A 22 -25.66 -25.46 8.10
C SER A 22 -24.79 -26.36 7.21
N LYS A 23 -24.94 -26.28 5.88
CA LYS A 23 -24.13 -27.03 4.90
C LYS A 23 -22.67 -26.57 4.82
N ILE A 24 -22.41 -25.34 5.26
CA ILE A 24 -21.12 -24.65 5.14
C ILE A 24 -20.32 -24.78 6.45
N SER A 25 -21.02 -24.91 7.58
CA SER A 25 -20.43 -25.02 8.93
C SER A 25 -19.29 -26.05 9.09
N PRO A 26 -19.25 -27.21 8.40
CA PRO A 26 -18.11 -28.12 8.48
C PRO A 26 -16.82 -27.61 7.81
N TYR A 27 -16.91 -26.59 6.95
CA TYR A 27 -15.84 -26.11 6.07
C TYR A 27 -15.37 -24.69 6.38
N LYS A 28 -15.65 -24.17 7.59
CA LYS A 28 -15.36 -22.77 7.98
C LYS A 28 -13.90 -22.36 7.72
N GLU A 29 -12.93 -23.20 8.10
CA GLU A 29 -11.50 -22.94 7.87
C GLU A 29 -11.16 -22.80 6.38
N PHE A 30 -11.62 -23.76 5.58
CA PHE A 30 -11.42 -23.73 4.12
C PHE A 30 -12.01 -22.47 3.48
N ILE A 31 -13.13 -21.98 4.03
CA ILE A 31 -13.77 -20.78 3.53
C ILE A 31 -13.00 -19.53 3.92
N PHE A 32 -12.42 -19.47 5.13
CA PHE A 32 -11.48 -18.41 5.45
C PHE A 32 -10.33 -18.38 4.45
N ASP A 33 -9.69 -19.52 4.20
CA ASP A 33 -8.58 -19.62 3.24
C ASP A 33 -8.99 -19.14 1.84
N MET A 34 -10.19 -19.53 1.39
CA MET A 34 -10.74 -19.05 0.11
C MET A 34 -10.97 -17.54 0.11
N LEU A 35 -11.60 -16.98 1.15
CA LEU A 35 -11.89 -15.55 1.23
C LEU A 35 -10.61 -14.71 1.31
N ILE A 36 -9.57 -15.22 1.98
CA ILE A 36 -8.26 -14.59 2.02
C ILE A 36 -7.58 -14.65 0.65
N LYS A 37 -7.59 -15.82 0.00
CA LYS A 37 -7.01 -16.02 -1.33
C LYS A 37 -7.69 -15.17 -2.42
N LEU A 38 -8.95 -14.81 -2.22
CA LEU A 38 -9.72 -13.96 -3.10
C LEU A 38 -9.62 -12.46 -2.75
N ASP A 39 -8.78 -12.08 -1.79
CA ASP A 39 -8.62 -10.71 -1.28
C ASP A 39 -9.90 -10.10 -0.68
N ILE A 40 -10.88 -10.91 -0.31
CA ILE A 40 -12.14 -10.48 0.33
C ILE A 40 -11.90 -10.16 1.81
N LEU A 41 -11.18 -11.07 2.48
CA LEU A 41 -10.68 -10.87 3.83
C LEU A 41 -9.17 -10.67 3.75
N SER A 42 -8.64 -9.74 4.54
CA SER A 42 -7.20 -9.59 4.72
C SER A 42 -6.82 -9.88 6.16
N GLU A 43 -5.85 -10.77 6.31
CA GLU A 43 -5.20 -11.04 7.58
C GLU A 43 -4.09 -10.02 7.79
N GLN A 44 -4.17 -9.27 8.89
CA GLN A 44 -3.00 -8.53 9.32
C GLN A 44 -2.01 -9.49 9.97
N ARG A 45 -0.82 -9.60 9.37
CA ARG A 45 0.27 -10.34 10.00
C ARG A 45 0.83 -9.52 11.16
N ARG A 46 0.68 -10.05 12.36
CA ARG A 46 1.26 -9.47 13.57
C ARG A 46 2.27 -10.46 14.14
N TYR A 47 3.38 -9.93 14.60
CA TYR A 47 4.43 -10.69 15.27
C TYR A 47 4.60 -10.15 16.67
N ASP A 48 4.80 -11.06 17.61
CA ASP A 48 5.22 -10.74 18.96
C ASP A 48 6.66 -10.21 18.90
N ILE A 49 6.90 -9.02 19.48
CA ILE A 49 8.17 -8.30 19.34
C ILE A 49 9.29 -9.01 20.09
N ASP A 50 8.98 -9.70 21.19
CA ASP A 50 9.96 -10.31 22.07
C ASP A 50 10.34 -11.73 21.60
N THR A 51 9.37 -12.45 21.05
CA THR A 51 9.53 -13.85 20.63
C THR A 51 9.65 -14.02 19.12
N GLY A 52 9.36 -13.00 18.32
CA GLY A 52 9.26 -13.06 16.87
C GLY A 52 8.14 -13.98 16.35
N SER A 53 7.31 -14.52 17.25
CA SER A 53 6.28 -15.50 16.90
C SER A 53 5.07 -14.82 16.28
N ARG A 54 4.47 -15.47 15.29
CA ARG A 54 3.23 -14.97 14.67
C ARG A 54 2.09 -15.02 15.69
N LEU A 55 1.45 -13.88 15.91
CA LEU A 55 0.25 -13.78 16.75
C LEU A 55 -0.97 -14.37 16.02
N PRO A 56 -1.92 -14.99 16.75
CA PRO A 56 -3.13 -15.54 16.16
C PRO A 56 -4.00 -14.44 15.51
N VAL A 57 -4.65 -14.78 14.39
CA VAL A 57 -5.54 -13.87 13.66
C VAL A 57 -6.91 -13.85 14.34
N GLU A 58 -7.15 -12.81 15.13
CA GLU A 58 -8.43 -12.61 15.83
C GLU A 58 -9.44 -11.78 15.01
N ASN A 59 -8.94 -10.90 14.16
CA ASN A 59 -9.74 -9.98 13.34
C ASN A 59 -9.28 -10.04 11.88
N PHE A 60 -10.24 -9.92 10.97
CA PHE A 60 -10.01 -9.75 9.55
C PHE A 60 -10.37 -8.33 9.14
N PHE A 61 -9.62 -7.80 8.19
CA PHE A 61 -9.96 -6.59 7.48
C PHE A 61 -10.77 -6.93 6.22
N VAL A 62 -11.72 -6.07 5.88
CA VAL A 62 -12.61 -6.22 4.71
C VAL A 62 -12.51 -4.93 3.89
N PRO A 63 -11.48 -4.77 3.03
CA PRO A 63 -11.20 -3.48 2.41
C PRO A 63 -12.35 -2.90 1.58
N CYS A 64 -13.17 -3.75 0.95
CA CYS A 64 -14.34 -3.29 0.19
C CYS A 64 -15.45 -2.67 1.07
N MET A 65 -15.40 -2.84 2.39
CA MET A 65 -16.31 -2.22 3.36
C MET A 65 -15.78 -0.89 3.92
N LEU A 66 -14.56 -0.49 3.54
CA LEU A 66 -14.02 0.82 3.87
C LEU A 66 -14.72 1.89 3.03
N THR A 67 -15.59 2.65 3.66
CA THR A 67 -16.38 3.72 3.01
C THR A 67 -15.95 5.11 3.42
N GLN A 68 -15.21 5.22 4.52
CA GLN A 68 -14.74 6.49 5.06
C GLN A 68 -13.49 6.95 4.32
N ARG A 69 -13.42 8.25 3.98
CA ARG A 69 -12.18 8.89 3.54
C ARG A 69 -11.28 9.16 4.75
N ASN A 70 -9.99 9.30 4.52
CA ASN A 70 -9.08 9.76 5.55
C ASN A 70 -9.47 11.18 6.00
N TYR A 71 -9.88 11.32 7.26
CA TYR A 71 -10.21 12.59 7.89
C TYR A 71 -9.20 12.98 8.99
N THR A 72 -8.13 12.19 9.14
CA THR A 72 -7.05 12.50 10.08
C THR A 72 -6.15 13.59 9.53
N ARG A 73 -5.36 14.20 10.40
CA ARG A 73 -4.36 15.20 10.02
C ARG A 73 -3.01 14.60 9.63
N PHE A 74 -2.91 13.27 9.56
CA PHE A 74 -1.65 12.56 9.33
C PHE A 74 -0.92 13.05 8.06
N MET A 75 -1.63 13.14 6.92
CA MET A 75 -1.04 13.62 5.67
C MET A 75 -0.55 15.06 5.75
N THR A 76 -1.22 15.90 6.54
CA THR A 76 -0.86 17.32 6.68
C THR A 76 0.23 17.57 7.71
N GLN A 77 0.39 16.70 8.71
CA GLN A 77 1.29 16.91 9.85
C GLN A 77 2.56 16.04 9.79
N GLU A 78 2.45 14.81 9.28
CA GLU A 78 3.57 13.87 9.25
C GLU A 78 4.15 13.70 7.84
N CYS A 79 3.31 13.72 6.80
CA CYS A 79 3.77 13.58 5.41
C CYS A 79 4.29 14.92 4.85
N THR A 80 5.16 15.61 5.59
CA THR A 80 5.78 16.86 5.16
C THR A 80 7.01 16.60 4.29
N PRO A 81 7.40 17.54 3.41
CA PRO A 81 8.56 17.37 2.55
C PRO A 81 9.87 17.09 3.30
N GLU A 82 10.02 17.61 4.51
CA GLU A 82 11.22 17.45 5.34
C GLU A 82 11.34 16.04 5.91
N LYS A 83 10.23 15.31 6.04
CA LYS A 83 10.15 13.98 6.65
C LYS A 83 9.95 12.85 5.64
N THR A 84 9.55 13.18 4.42
CA THR A 84 8.96 12.23 3.48
C THR A 84 9.72 12.15 2.17
N ILE A 85 9.87 10.95 1.64
CA ILE A 85 10.12 10.72 0.21
C ILE A 85 8.87 10.10 -0.42
N SER A 86 8.62 10.40 -1.70
CA SER A 86 7.41 9.92 -2.37
C SER A 86 7.59 9.53 -3.83
N LEU A 87 6.79 8.56 -4.24
CA LEU A 87 6.77 7.96 -5.58
C LEU A 87 5.32 7.74 -6.01
N ALA A 88 5.05 7.77 -7.30
CA ALA A 88 3.73 7.57 -7.87
C ALA A 88 3.75 6.49 -8.95
N PHE A 89 2.82 5.54 -8.86
CA PHE A 89 2.50 4.62 -9.94
C PHE A 89 1.33 5.19 -10.74
N VAL A 90 1.58 5.60 -11.97
CA VAL A 90 0.63 6.33 -12.82
C VAL A 90 0.07 5.41 -13.89
N PHE A 91 -1.23 5.14 -13.82
CA PHE A 91 -1.91 4.25 -14.78
C PHE A 91 -2.22 5.00 -16.08
N LYS A 92 -2.06 4.31 -17.22
CA LYS A 92 -2.35 4.86 -18.56
C LYS A 92 -3.83 5.20 -18.77
N GLY A 93 -4.71 4.48 -18.09
CA GLY A 93 -6.14 4.77 -18.10
C GLY A 93 -6.48 5.97 -17.21
N THR A 94 -7.60 6.64 -17.49
CA THR A 94 -8.08 7.78 -16.70
C THR A 94 -8.63 7.37 -15.33
N ILE A 95 -8.94 6.09 -15.15
CA ILE A 95 -9.54 5.55 -13.91
C ILE A 95 -8.85 4.22 -13.60
N ILE A 96 -8.41 4.06 -12.34
CA ILE A 96 -7.95 2.77 -11.79
C ILE A 96 -9.16 1.84 -11.61
N PRO A 97 -9.07 0.53 -11.95
CA PRO A 97 -10.15 -0.42 -11.70
C PRO A 97 -10.65 -0.36 -10.24
N GLN A 98 -11.97 -0.33 -10.03
CA GLN A 98 -12.57 -0.06 -8.70
C GLN A 98 -12.11 -1.03 -7.60
N ASP A 99 -11.78 -2.26 -7.97
CA ASP A 99 -11.33 -3.30 -7.03
C ASP A 99 -9.82 -3.29 -6.77
N LEU A 100 -9.03 -2.59 -7.59
CA LEU A 100 -7.57 -2.50 -7.44
C LEU A 100 -7.15 -1.87 -6.10
N PRO A 101 -7.74 -0.74 -5.64
CA PRO A 101 -7.44 -0.17 -4.34
C PRO A 101 -7.68 -1.13 -3.18
N ASN A 102 -8.77 -1.91 -3.25
CA ASN A 102 -9.11 -2.89 -2.21
C ASN A 102 -8.07 -4.01 -2.15
N ARG A 103 -7.67 -4.55 -3.30
CA ARG A 103 -6.62 -5.58 -3.39
C ARG A 103 -5.26 -5.06 -2.95
N LEU A 104 -4.94 -3.82 -3.30
CA LEU A 104 -3.70 -3.19 -2.86
C LEU A 104 -3.65 -3.04 -1.34
N ILE A 105 -4.73 -2.55 -0.74
CA ILE A 105 -4.85 -2.46 0.71
C ILE A 105 -4.74 -3.86 1.34
N SER A 106 -5.44 -4.87 0.80
CA SER A 106 -5.32 -6.26 1.26
C SER A 106 -3.87 -6.75 1.25
N ALA A 107 -3.13 -6.49 0.17
CA ALA A 107 -1.74 -6.86 0.04
C ALA A 107 -0.87 -6.13 1.07
N CYS A 108 -1.03 -4.82 1.22
CA CYS A 108 -0.32 -4.02 2.23
C CYS A 108 -0.53 -4.54 3.66
N LEU A 109 -1.77 -4.89 4.01
CA LEU A 109 -2.12 -5.45 5.32
C LEU A 109 -1.48 -6.82 5.59
N SER A 110 -1.22 -7.59 4.54
CA SER A 110 -0.52 -8.88 4.65
C SER A 110 0.98 -8.73 4.93
N MET A 111 1.53 -7.54 4.70
CA MET A 111 2.96 -7.25 4.80
C MET A 111 3.29 -6.41 6.03
N TRP A 112 2.45 -5.43 6.35
CA TRP A 112 2.74 -4.43 7.37
C TRP A 112 1.58 -4.20 8.34
N THR A 113 1.92 -3.65 9.50
CA THR A 113 0.93 -3.35 10.55
C THR A 113 0.31 -1.98 10.30
N VAL A 114 -1.03 -1.86 10.34
CA VAL A 114 -1.74 -0.58 10.27
C VAL A 114 -1.30 0.33 11.40
N LYS A 115 -0.87 1.53 11.04
CA LYS A 115 -0.47 2.57 11.99
C LYS A 115 -1.70 3.10 12.72
N THR A 116 -1.54 3.33 14.02
CA THR A 116 -2.51 4.10 14.81
C THR A 116 -2.00 5.52 15.01
N TYR A 117 -2.84 6.51 14.70
CA TYR A 117 -2.55 7.93 14.84
C TYR A 117 -3.73 8.63 15.52
N GLU A 118 -3.47 9.39 16.58
CA GLU A 118 -4.51 10.04 17.41
C GLU A 118 -5.62 9.05 17.85
N GLY A 119 -5.22 7.82 18.20
CA GLY A 119 -6.15 6.76 18.60
C GLY A 119 -6.98 6.15 17.47
N LYS A 120 -6.68 6.46 16.20
CA LYS A 120 -7.38 5.92 15.03
C LYS A 120 -6.45 5.12 14.13
N GLN A 121 -6.93 3.99 13.65
CA GLN A 121 -6.23 3.21 12.64
C GLN A 121 -6.27 3.96 11.30
N LEU A 122 -5.11 4.10 10.66
CA LEU A 122 -4.96 4.72 9.35
C LEU A 122 -5.37 3.75 8.24
N LEU A 123 -6.65 3.38 8.20
CA LEU A 123 -7.21 2.48 7.21
C LEU A 123 -8.54 3.04 6.71
N PHE A 124 -8.55 3.48 5.46
CA PHE A 124 -9.66 4.21 4.84
C PHE A 124 -9.84 3.76 3.39
N SER A 125 -10.95 4.15 2.77
CA SER A 125 -11.20 3.84 1.36
C SER A 125 -10.09 4.43 0.48
N GLY A 126 -9.33 3.59 -0.22
CA GLY A 126 -8.21 4.00 -1.07
C GLY A 126 -7.02 4.60 -0.31
N PHE A 127 -6.92 4.44 1.01
CA PHE A 127 -5.82 4.98 1.82
C PHE A 127 -5.44 4.01 2.93
N VAL A 128 -4.14 3.75 3.09
CA VAL A 128 -3.62 3.00 4.23
C VAL A 128 -2.29 3.58 4.71
N GLY A 129 -2.17 3.78 6.02
CA GLY A 129 -0.93 4.12 6.72
C GLY A 129 -0.46 2.93 7.56
N LEU A 130 0.80 2.57 7.41
CA LEU A 130 1.39 1.35 7.92
C LEU A 130 2.70 1.67 8.65
N SER A 131 2.99 0.95 9.72
CA SER A 131 4.29 1.00 10.37
C SER A 131 5.22 -0.02 9.74
N PHE A 132 6.36 0.45 9.24
CA PHE A 132 7.43 -0.40 8.70
C PHE A 132 8.38 -0.82 9.82
N ASP A 133 8.90 0.16 10.56
CA ASP A 133 9.68 -0.05 11.78
C ASP A 133 9.35 1.02 12.83
N LYS A 134 10.25 1.26 13.79
CA LYS A 134 10.04 2.26 14.86
C LYS A 134 10.09 3.70 14.37
N ALA A 135 10.86 3.99 13.32
CA ALA A 135 11.13 5.32 12.82
C ALA A 135 10.47 5.60 11.47
N HIS A 136 10.09 4.56 10.72
CA HIS A 136 9.55 4.63 9.37
C HIS A 136 8.11 4.16 9.29
N ASP A 137 7.29 4.96 8.60
CA ASP A 137 5.95 4.60 8.17
C ASP A 137 5.85 4.58 6.65
N ILE A 138 4.91 3.78 6.16
CA ILE A 138 4.54 3.69 4.76
C ILE A 138 3.11 4.23 4.62
N VAL A 139 2.88 5.12 3.66
CA VAL A 139 1.53 5.53 3.28
C VAL A 139 1.29 5.19 1.83
N VAL A 140 0.15 4.56 1.58
CA VAL A 140 -0.34 4.31 0.22
C VAL A 140 -1.69 5.01 0.07
N CYS A 141 -1.82 5.86 -0.94
CA CYS A 141 -3.10 6.48 -1.27
C CYS A 141 -3.40 6.43 -2.77
N VAL A 142 -4.67 6.23 -3.09
CA VAL A 142 -5.16 6.16 -4.46
C VAL A 142 -5.93 7.42 -4.79
N GLU A 143 -5.50 8.11 -5.85
CA GLU A 143 -6.07 9.37 -6.26
C GLU A 143 -6.14 9.45 -7.80
N GLY A 144 -7.35 9.42 -8.34
CA GLY A 144 -7.59 9.41 -9.78
C GLY A 144 -7.00 8.16 -10.46
N ASN A 145 -6.05 8.37 -11.37
CA ASN A 145 -5.30 7.31 -12.03
C ASN A 145 -3.93 7.02 -11.38
N LYS A 146 -3.67 7.54 -10.17
CA LYS A 146 -2.39 7.43 -9.49
C LYS A 146 -2.51 6.66 -8.19
N ILE A 147 -1.46 5.91 -7.89
CA ILE A 147 -1.22 5.31 -6.58
C ILE A 147 0.05 5.96 -6.05
N LEU A 148 -0.09 6.74 -4.98
CA LEU A 148 1.02 7.42 -4.33
C LEU A 148 1.53 6.54 -3.19
N LEU A 149 2.85 6.44 -3.13
CA LEU A 149 3.61 5.77 -2.10
C LEU A 149 4.46 6.83 -1.39
N TYR A 150 4.35 6.87 -0.08
CA TYR A 150 5.16 7.71 0.78
C TYR A 150 5.93 6.83 1.76
N ILE A 151 7.20 7.17 1.98
CA ILE A 151 7.97 6.68 3.12
C ILE A 151 8.22 7.90 4.01
N VAL A 152 7.72 7.82 5.23
CA VAL A 152 7.77 8.91 6.21
C VAL A 152 8.72 8.50 7.32
N HIS A 153 9.71 9.33 7.60
CA HIS A 153 10.58 9.17 8.76
C HIS A 153 10.12 10.09 9.90
N GLU A 154 10.24 9.64 11.15
CA GLU A 154 9.81 10.39 12.33
C GLU A 154 10.39 11.82 12.38
N THR A 155 11.68 11.96 12.07
CA THR A 155 12.43 13.22 12.13
C THR A 155 12.78 13.87 10.79
N SER A 156 13.40 13.16 9.84
CA SER A 156 13.88 13.73 8.57
C SER A 156 13.97 12.70 7.44
N ASN A 157 13.64 13.10 6.22
CA ASN A 157 13.73 12.29 5.01
C ASN A 157 15.17 11.85 4.67
N GLY A 158 16.19 12.59 5.15
CA GLY A 158 17.60 12.25 4.94
C GLY A 158 18.07 11.03 5.74
N LEU A 159 17.25 10.53 6.66
CA LEU A 159 17.51 9.31 7.44
C LEU A 159 16.86 8.07 6.83
N ILE A 160 16.08 8.23 5.76
CA ILE A 160 15.56 7.10 5.01
C ILE A 160 16.72 6.53 4.21
N VAL A 161 17.07 5.27 4.48
CA VAL A 161 18.17 4.62 3.77
C VAL A 161 17.70 4.02 2.44
N PRO A 162 18.55 4.00 1.40
CA PRO A 162 18.17 3.48 0.08
C PRO A 162 17.63 2.05 0.10
N ASP A 163 18.21 1.15 0.90
CA ASP A 163 17.75 -0.24 0.97
C ASP A 163 16.27 -0.36 1.38
N ILE A 164 15.82 0.48 2.33
CA ILE A 164 14.42 0.55 2.75
C ILE A 164 13.55 1.05 1.58
N ALA A 165 13.96 2.14 0.95
CA ALA A 165 13.21 2.75 -0.14
C ALA A 165 13.10 1.84 -1.36
N THR A 166 14.21 1.27 -1.84
CA THR A 166 14.25 0.32 -2.94
C THR A 166 13.45 -0.94 -2.61
N GLY A 167 13.62 -1.54 -1.42
CA GLY A 167 12.87 -2.73 -1.03
C GLY A 167 11.36 -2.52 -0.99
N ILE A 168 10.90 -1.38 -0.44
CA ILE A 168 9.48 -1.02 -0.44
C ILE A 168 8.97 -0.76 -1.87
N LYS A 169 9.74 -0.05 -2.70
CA LYS A 169 9.39 0.20 -4.11
C LYS A 169 9.23 -1.10 -4.89
N GLU A 170 10.20 -2.02 -4.81
CA GLU A 170 10.15 -3.32 -5.49
C GLU A 170 8.96 -4.16 -5.03
N CYS A 171 8.70 -4.15 -3.73
CA CYS A 171 7.56 -4.84 -3.13
C CYS A 171 6.22 -4.31 -3.67
N MET A 172 6.07 -2.98 -3.71
CA MET A 172 4.88 -2.32 -4.24
C MET A 172 4.73 -2.52 -5.74
N PHE A 173 5.82 -2.40 -6.50
CA PHE A 173 5.84 -2.64 -7.94
C PHE A 173 5.39 -4.06 -8.28
N THR A 174 6.00 -5.07 -7.66
CA THR A 174 5.66 -6.50 -7.87
C THR A 174 4.21 -6.79 -7.50
N THR A 175 3.73 -6.18 -6.41
CA THR A 175 2.34 -6.33 -5.98
C THR A 175 1.37 -5.74 -7.00
N LEU A 176 1.63 -4.52 -7.47
CA LEU A 176 0.79 -3.84 -8.47
C LEU A 176 0.83 -4.54 -9.83
N GLU A 177 1.97 -5.08 -10.22
CA GLU A 177 2.12 -5.91 -11.42
C GLU A 177 1.22 -7.14 -11.34
N ARG A 178 1.30 -7.93 -10.25
CA ARG A 178 0.47 -9.12 -10.04
C ARG A 178 -1.03 -8.81 -10.04
N ILE A 179 -1.43 -7.76 -9.31
CA ILE A 179 -2.83 -7.33 -9.29
C ILE A 179 -3.28 -6.92 -10.69
N SER A 180 -2.42 -6.21 -11.44
CA SER A 180 -2.71 -5.78 -12.81
C SER A 180 -2.84 -6.96 -13.79
N GLU A 181 -1.98 -7.97 -13.69
CA GLU A 181 -2.03 -9.18 -14.50
C GLU A 181 -3.33 -9.96 -14.28
N PHE A 182 -3.80 -10.05 -13.04
CA PHE A 182 -5.09 -10.65 -12.72
C PHE A 182 -6.23 -9.98 -13.49
N TYR A 183 -6.24 -8.66 -13.61
CA TYR A 183 -7.27 -7.96 -14.40
C TYR A 183 -7.09 -8.17 -15.91
N LYS A 184 -5.86 -8.22 -16.43
CA LYS A 184 -5.62 -8.51 -17.84
C LYS A 184 -6.14 -9.89 -18.25
N SER A 185 -5.93 -10.91 -17.41
CA SER A 185 -6.37 -12.28 -17.68
C SER A 185 -7.88 -12.45 -17.53
N THR A 186 -8.51 -11.72 -16.61
CA THR A 186 -9.96 -11.81 -16.34
C THR A 186 -10.80 -11.01 -17.32
N VAL A 187 -10.29 -9.91 -17.88
CA VAL A 187 -11.06 -8.98 -18.76
C VAL A 187 -10.95 -9.34 -20.26
N HIS A 188 -10.31 -10.45 -20.65
CA HIS A 188 -10.15 -10.87 -22.06
C HIS A 188 -9.66 -9.74 -23.00
N VAL A 189 -8.74 -8.89 -22.53
CA VAL A 189 -8.12 -7.89 -23.41
C VAL A 189 -7.02 -8.59 -24.20
N SER A 190 -7.38 -9.04 -25.40
CA SER A 190 -6.52 -9.67 -26.40
C SER A 190 -5.56 -8.67 -27.06
N SER A 191 -4.69 -8.04 -26.26
CA SER A 191 -3.58 -7.24 -26.80
C SER A 191 -2.25 -7.76 -26.27
N SER A 192 -1.44 -8.29 -27.19
CA SER A 192 -0.14 -8.93 -27.03
C SER A 192 1.01 -7.99 -26.63
N SER A 193 0.74 -6.87 -25.93
CA SER A 193 1.81 -6.01 -25.43
C SER A 193 2.02 -6.20 -23.92
N GLN A 194 3.16 -6.79 -23.56
CA GLN A 194 3.71 -6.96 -22.20
C GLN A 194 3.96 -5.65 -21.43
N LYS A 195 3.38 -4.50 -21.83
CA LYS A 195 3.60 -3.25 -21.09
C LYS A 195 2.75 -3.25 -19.82
N LEU A 196 3.38 -2.95 -18.69
CA LEU A 196 2.70 -2.64 -17.45
C LEU A 196 1.64 -1.55 -17.70
N PRO A 197 0.47 -1.61 -17.03
CA PRO A 197 -0.57 -0.60 -17.22
C PRO A 197 -0.22 0.73 -16.55
N PHE A 198 0.93 0.82 -15.88
CA PHE A 198 1.43 2.00 -15.20
C PHE A 198 2.92 2.26 -15.50
N HIS A 199 3.35 3.49 -15.30
CA HIS A 199 4.75 3.91 -15.21
C HIS A 199 5.01 4.57 -13.85
N ILE A 200 6.29 4.80 -13.54
CA ILE A 200 6.71 5.42 -12.28
C ILE A 200 7.00 6.91 -12.51
N GLU A 201 6.48 7.74 -11.61
CA GLU A 201 6.83 9.15 -11.50
C GLU A 201 7.35 9.44 -10.09
N TYR A 202 8.37 10.27 -10.00
CA TYR A 202 8.88 10.78 -8.73
C TYR A 202 8.03 11.95 -8.25
N ALA A 203 7.77 12.04 -6.95
CA ALA A 203 6.85 13.02 -6.38
C ALA A 203 7.50 13.85 -5.27
N CYS A 204 7.15 15.14 -5.22
CA CYS A 204 7.67 16.10 -4.23
C CYS A 204 7.01 15.98 -2.85
N SER A 205 5.75 15.53 -2.80
CA SER A 205 4.92 15.35 -1.57
C SER A 205 3.42 15.25 -1.88
N ARG A 206 2.96 15.69 -3.06
CA ARG A 206 1.53 15.74 -3.43
C ARG A 206 1.31 15.46 -4.92
N LEU A 207 0.06 15.07 -5.26
CA LEU A 207 -0.52 14.79 -6.60
C LEU A 207 -0.13 15.69 -7.77
N GLU A 208 0.31 16.89 -7.46
CA GLU A 208 0.46 17.97 -8.40
C GLU A 208 1.91 18.24 -8.80
N CYS A 209 2.86 17.63 -8.09
CA CYS A 209 4.30 17.80 -8.28
C CYS A 209 4.92 16.45 -8.63
N HIS A 210 5.01 16.15 -9.92
CA HIS A 210 5.61 14.91 -10.39
C HIS A 210 6.60 15.16 -11.52
N THR A 211 7.61 14.31 -11.61
CA THR A 211 8.53 14.23 -12.74
C THR A 211 8.70 12.78 -13.15
N THR A 212 8.87 12.52 -14.44
CA THR A 212 9.13 11.15 -14.91
C THR A 212 10.51 10.71 -14.45
N GLU A 213 10.74 9.40 -14.33
CA GLU A 213 12.05 8.87 -14.00
C GLU A 213 13.13 9.31 -15.00
N GLU A 214 12.81 9.29 -16.30
CA GLU A 214 13.70 9.76 -17.36
C GLU A 214 14.07 11.25 -17.20
N ALA A 215 13.10 12.10 -16.85
CA ALA A 215 13.34 13.52 -16.64
C ALA A 215 14.13 13.78 -15.34
N ALA A 216 13.87 13.01 -14.27
CA ALA A 216 14.60 13.13 -13.01
C ALA A 216 16.08 12.70 -13.13
N LEU A 217 16.37 11.68 -13.95
CA LEU A 217 17.72 11.14 -14.11
C LEU A 217 18.60 11.97 -15.05
N THR A 218 18.01 12.84 -15.88
CA THR A 218 18.72 13.66 -16.88
C THR A 218 19.17 15.02 -16.34
N THR A 219 18.68 15.44 -15.18
CA THR A 219 19.04 16.71 -14.52
C THR A 219 19.65 16.44 -13.15
N ASP A 220 20.67 17.20 -12.74
CA ASP A 220 21.27 17.06 -11.41
C ASP A 220 20.31 17.52 -10.29
N GLU A 221 19.39 18.42 -10.62
CA GLU A 221 18.37 18.95 -9.73
C GLU A 221 17.04 19.12 -10.46
N TRP A 222 15.95 18.75 -9.81
CA TRP A 222 14.59 19.08 -10.22
C TRP A 222 13.95 20.00 -9.18
N ILE A 223 13.40 21.12 -9.61
CA ILE A 223 12.71 22.06 -8.73
C ILE A 223 11.21 21.88 -8.95
N CYS A 224 10.44 21.51 -7.91
CA CYS A 224 8.98 21.53 -8.10
C CYS A 224 8.51 22.96 -8.29
N ASP A 225 7.92 23.26 -9.45
CA ASP A 225 7.42 24.59 -9.78
C ASP A 225 6.39 25.13 -8.79
N LYS A 226 5.62 24.25 -8.14
CA LYS A 226 4.55 24.62 -7.19
C LYS A 226 5.05 24.88 -5.78
N HIS A 227 5.91 24.01 -5.25
CA HIS A 227 6.39 24.12 -3.86
C HIS A 227 7.78 24.74 -3.73
N LYS A 228 8.46 24.98 -4.87
CA LYS A 228 9.83 25.52 -4.92
C LYS A 228 10.84 24.69 -4.13
N ILE A 229 10.55 23.40 -3.95
CA ILE A 229 11.45 22.44 -3.31
C ILE A 229 12.42 21.93 -4.36
N VAL A 230 13.71 22.00 -4.04
CA VAL A 230 14.78 21.42 -4.84
C VAL A 230 14.95 19.97 -4.44
N HIS A 231 14.83 19.08 -5.42
CA HIS A 231 15.13 17.67 -5.27
C HIS A 231 16.40 17.38 -6.05
N THR A 232 17.45 16.99 -5.34
CA THR A 232 18.72 16.61 -5.95
C THR A 232 18.63 15.20 -6.50
N LYS A 233 19.56 14.85 -7.39
CA LYS A 233 19.71 13.48 -7.89
C LYS A 233 19.82 12.44 -6.76
N ASP A 234 20.44 12.79 -5.64
CA ASP A 234 20.55 11.90 -4.47
C ASP A 234 19.19 11.59 -3.85
N ASN A 235 18.25 12.54 -3.85
CA ASN A 235 16.88 12.30 -3.39
C ASN A 235 16.11 11.30 -4.26
N TRP A 236 16.52 11.11 -5.52
CA TRP A 236 15.89 10.15 -6.44
C TRP A 236 16.64 8.81 -6.44
N ASN A 237 17.96 8.85 -6.37
CA ASN A 237 18.81 7.66 -6.32
C ASN A 237 18.50 6.75 -5.12
N ILE A 238 17.93 7.32 -4.05
CA ILE A 238 17.45 6.55 -2.90
C ILE A 238 16.48 5.43 -3.31
N TRP A 239 15.74 5.59 -4.41
CA TRP A 239 14.77 4.60 -4.92
C TRP A 239 15.37 3.60 -5.92
N ASN A 240 16.62 3.79 -6.32
CA ASN A 240 17.22 3.19 -7.52
C ASN A 240 18.60 2.60 -7.27
N GLN A 241 19.06 2.50 -6.01
CA GLN A 241 20.31 1.80 -5.75
C GLN A 241 20.18 0.34 -6.17
N GLU A 242 21.02 -0.08 -7.10
CA GLU A 242 21.22 -1.49 -7.40
C GLU A 242 21.62 -2.17 -6.09
N GLN A 243 20.83 -3.16 -5.65
CA GLN A 243 21.25 -4.02 -4.57
C GLN A 243 22.58 -4.67 -4.99
N VAL A 244 23.68 -4.17 -4.46
CA VAL A 244 24.93 -4.91 -4.46
C VAL A 244 24.69 -6.05 -3.48
N CYS A 245 24.10 -7.14 -3.97
CA CYS A 245 24.07 -8.39 -3.26
C CYS A 245 25.52 -8.81 -3.04
N ALA A 246 26.09 -8.40 -1.91
CA ALA A 246 27.30 -8.97 -1.36
C ALA A 246 26.96 -10.41 -0.99
N VAL A 247 27.12 -11.32 -1.95
CA VAL A 247 27.20 -12.75 -1.68
C VAL A 247 28.53 -12.95 -0.94
N THR A 248 28.46 -13.12 0.37
CA THR A 248 29.54 -13.66 1.19
C THR A 248 29.02 -14.86 1.95
#